data_AF-A0A3B9P7Z9-F1
#
_entry.id   AF-A0A3B9P7Z9-F1
#
_cell.length_a   1.000
_cell.length_b   1.000
_cell.length_c   1.000
_cell.angle_alpha   90.00
_cell.angle_beta   90.00
_cell.angle_gamma   90.00
#
_symmetry.space_group_name_H-M   'P 1'
#
loop_
_entity.id
_entity.type
_entity.pdbx_description
1 polymer ?
#
loop_
_entity_poly.entity_id
_entity_poly.type
_entity_poly.pdbx_seq_one_letter_code
_entity_poly.pdbx_strand_id
1 'polypeptide(L)' 'MERTQIMLEPEQKQILMKIADQEKRSFSELVREMLDEQIEQRQKSKLTAAAQALLIDYTTDEELLAFTALDGEDFHA' A
#
# COMPACT_ATOMS: atom_id res chain seq x y z
N MET A 1 9.51 -16.79 -12.05
CA MET A 1 8.70 -17.19 -10.87
C MET A 1 9.54 -18.14 -10.03
N GLU A 2 9.51 -17.98 -8.71
CA GLU A 2 10.24 -18.85 -7.78
C GLU A 2 9.25 -19.74 -7.01
N ARG A 3 9.65 -20.99 -6.74
CA ARG A 3 8.81 -21.94 -6.00
C ARG A 3 9.03 -21.78 -4.51
N THR A 4 7.97 -21.41 -3.81
CA THR A 4 7.95 -21.28 -2.35
C THR A 4 6.93 -22.25 -1.75
N GLN A 5 7.21 -22.74 -0.54
CA GLN A 5 6.26 -23.48 0.28
C GLN A 5 5.70 -22.57 1.37
N ILE A 6 4.38 -22.45 1.44
CA ILE A 6 3.68 -21.66 2.45
C ILE A 6 2.91 -22.65 3.33
N MET A 7 3.09 -22.55 4.64
CA MET A 7 2.29 -23.33 5.59
C MET A 7 0.98 -22.57 5.85
N LEU A 8 -0.13 -23.25 5.61
CA LEU A 8 -1.47 -22.72 5.80
C LEU A 8 -2.22 -23.65 6.75
N GLU A 9 -3.13 -23.08 7.52
CA GLU A 9 -4.07 -23.89 8.27
C GLU A 9 -4.96 -24.70 7.31
N PRO A 10 -5.38 -25.92 7.67
CA PRO A 10 -6.20 -26.76 6.80
C PRO A 10 -7.48 -26.04 6.33
N GLU A 11 -8.11 -25.28 7.22
CA GLU A 11 -9.30 -24.49 6.93
C GLU A 11 -9.03 -23.39 5.88
N GLN A 12 -7.94 -22.64 6.04
CA GLN A 12 -7.54 -21.60 5.09
C GLN A 12 -7.34 -22.19 3.69
N LYS A 13 -6.62 -23.32 3.61
CA LYS A 13 -6.41 -24.00 2.33
C LYS A 13 -7.74 -24.39 1.67
N GLN A 14 -8.68 -24.94 2.44
CA GLN A 14 -10.00 -25.35 1.91
C GLN A 14 -10.82 -24.15 1.41
N ILE A 15 -10.82 -23.04 2.15
CA ILE A 15 -11.51 -21.81 1.75
C ILE A 15 -10.91 -21.28 0.45
N LEU A 16 -9.58 -21.15 0.38
CA LEU A 16 -8.88 -20.66 -0.81
C LEU A 16 -9.07 -21.57 -2.01
N MET A 17 -9.11 -22.89 -1.83
CA MET A 17 -9.41 -23.83 -2.92
C MET A 17 -10.83 -23.65 -3.45
N LYS A 18 -11.82 -23.43 -2.59
CA LYS A 18 -13.21 -23.15 -3.01
C LYS A 18 -13.31 -21.85 -3.79
N ILE A 19 -12.62 -20.79 -3.35
CA ILE A 19 -12.59 -19.50 -4.04
C ILE A 19 -11.97 -19.67 -5.44
N ALA A 20 -10.81 -20.33 -5.51
CA ALA A 20 -10.12 -20.56 -6.79
C ALA A 20 -11.00 -21.35 -7.78
N ASP A 21 -11.73 -22.35 -7.29
CA ASP A 21 -12.66 -23.14 -8.12
C ASP A 21 -13.85 -22.31 -8.62
N GLN A 22 -14.46 -21.50 -7.75
CA GLN A 22 -15.55 -20.58 -8.10
C GLN A 22 -15.12 -19.55 -9.16
N GLU A 23 -13.89 -19.04 -9.05
CA GLU A 23 -13.32 -18.07 -9.98
C GLU A 23 -12.73 -18.72 -11.24
N LYS A 24 -12.69 -20.06 -11.32
CA LYS A 24 -12.08 -20.83 -12.42
C LYS A 24 -10.60 -20.49 -12.65
N ARG A 25 -9.86 -20.26 -11.56
CA ARG A 25 -8.44 -19.88 -11.58
C ARG A 25 -7.61 -20.87 -10.80
N SER A 26 -6.30 -20.88 -11.05
CA SER A 26 -5.43 -21.79 -10.31
C SER A 26 -5.25 -21.30 -8.87
N PHE A 27 -5.16 -22.23 -7.91
CA PHE A 27 -4.86 -21.90 -6.51
C PHE A 27 -3.60 -21.04 -6.38
N SER A 28 -2.56 -21.34 -7.14
CA SER A 28 -1.32 -20.59 -7.12
C SER A 28 -1.47 -19.16 -7.62
N GLU A 29 -2.40 -18.92 -8.54
CA GLU A 29 -2.67 -17.60 -9.10
C GLU A 29 -3.46 -16.74 -8.13
N LEU A 30 -4.52 -17.30 -7.53
CA LEU A 30 -5.27 -16.66 -6.46
C LEU A 30 -4.34 -16.26 -5.30
N VAL A 31 -3.51 -17.18 -4.81
CA VAL A 31 -2.60 -16.89 -3.69
C VAL A 31 -1.57 -15.81 -4.07
N ARG A 32 -1.07 -15.79 -5.32
CA ARG A 32 -0.15 -14.73 -5.75
C ARG A 32 -0.83 -13.36 -5.75
N GLU A 33 -2.02 -13.25 -6.32
CA GLU A 33 -2.77 -11.98 -6.34
C GLU A 33 -3.05 -11.47 -4.93
N MET A 34 -3.51 -12.35 -4.03
CA MET A 34 -3.72 -11.97 -2.63
C MET A 34 -2.43 -11.49 -1.94
N LEU A 35 -1.27 -12.08 -2.28
CA LEU A 35 0.02 -11.63 -1.76
C LEU A 35 0.40 -10.26 -2.33
N ASP A 36 0.19 -10.03 -3.62
CA ASP A 36 0.47 -8.77 -4.30
C ASP A 36 -0.36 -7.63 -3.70
N GLU A 37 -1.67 -7.85 -3.49
CA GLU A 37 -2.57 -6.90 -2.82
C GLU A 37 -2.10 -6.55 -1.40
N GLN A 38 -1.67 -7.56 -0.63
CA GLN A 38 -1.16 -7.35 0.73
C GLN A 38 0.17 -6.59 0.75
N ILE A 39 1.05 -6.83 -0.23
CA ILE A 39 2.30 -6.09 -0.38
C ILE A 39 2.00 -4.62 -0.68
N GLU A 40 1.10 -4.35 -1.64
CA GLU A 40 0.71 -2.99 -2.02
C GLU A 40 0.06 -2.26 -0.84
N GLN A 41 -0.87 -2.92 -0.14
CA GLN A 41 -1.53 -2.36 1.05
C GLN A 41 -0.51 -1.99 2.14
N ARG A 42 0.49 -2.84 2.40
CA ARG A 42 1.54 -2.54 3.38
C ARG A 42 2.40 -1.36 2.96
N GLN A 43 2.71 -1.22 1.67
CA GLN A 43 3.45 -0.07 1.15
C GLN A 43 2.65 1.23 1.30
N LYS A 44 1.37 1.23 0.91
CA LYS A 44 0.47 2.38 1.08
C LYS A 44 0.31 2.78 2.54
N SER A 45 0.14 1.82 3.45
CA SER A 45 0.03 2.10 4.88
C SER A 45 1.30 2.73 5.46
N LYS A 46 2.49 2.28 5.03
CA LYS A 46 3.76 2.90 5.44
C LYS A 46 3.88 4.34 4.95
N LEU A 47 3.55 4.60 3.69
CA LEU A 47 3.55 5.95 3.13
C LEU A 47 2.54 6.85 3.84
N THR A 48 1.35 6.33 4.14
CA THR A 48 0.31 7.06 4.87
C THR A 48 0.79 7.44 6.27
N ALA A 49 1.39 6.50 7.00
CA ALA A 49 1.95 6.77 8.32
C ALA A 49 3.09 7.81 8.27
N ALA A 50 3.97 7.72 7.28
CA ALA A 50 5.03 8.71 7.07
C ALA A 50 4.46 10.10 6.74
N ALA A 51 3.47 10.18 5.86
CA ALA A 51 2.80 11.44 5.52
C ALA A 51 2.09 12.06 6.73
N GLN A 52 1.42 11.25 7.55
CA GLN A 52 0.79 11.72 8.80
C GLN A 52 1.82 12.23 9.81
N ALA A 53 2.97 11.57 9.92
CA ALA A 53 4.05 12.03 10.79
C ALA A 53 4.59 13.39 10.32
N LEU A 54 4.83 13.55 9.02
CA LEU A 54 5.31 14.81 8.44
C LEU A 54 4.26 15.93 8.49
N LEU A 55 2.96 15.61 8.40
CA LEU A 55 1.88 16.61 8.45
C LEU A 55 1.96 17.46 9.71
N ILE A 56 2.33 16.88 10.84
CA ILE A 56 2.50 17.61 12.10
C ILE A 56 3.55 18.70 11.91
N ASP A 57 4.73 18.33 11.41
CA ASP A 57 5.84 19.25 11.17
C ASP A 57 5.44 20.38 10.21
N TYR A 58 4.73 20.07 9.10
CA TYR A 58 4.23 21.07 8.15
C TYR A 58 3.13 22.00 8.71
N THR A 59 2.41 21.59 9.76
CA THR A 59 1.37 22.42 10.38
C THR A 59 1.88 23.29 11.53
N THR A 60 3.04 22.96 12.10
CA THR A 60 3.57 23.64 13.29
C THR A 60 4.85 24.44 13.03
N ASP A 61 5.52 24.21 11.91
CA ASP A 61 6.78 24.88 11.57
C ASP A 61 6.56 25.98 10.50
N GLU A 62 6.66 27.24 10.92
CA GLU A 62 6.50 28.42 10.05
C GLU A 62 7.62 28.53 9.00
N GLU A 63 8.81 27.95 9.21
CA GLU A 63 9.89 27.98 8.21
C GLU A 63 9.60 27.06 7.01
N LEU A 64 8.90 25.93 7.21
CA LEU A 64 8.49 25.02 6.13
C LEU A 64 7.34 25.59 5.29
N LEU A 65 6.57 26.54 5.84
CA LEU A 65 5.53 27.30 5.14
C LEU A 65 6.08 28.55 4.43
N ALA A 66 7.32 28.96 4.70
CA ALA A 66 7.90 30.17 4.10
C ALA A 66 8.00 30.09 2.56
N PHE A 67 8.17 28.89 2.00
CA PHE A 67 8.22 28.69 0.55
C PHE A 67 6.83 28.64 -0.12
N THR A 68 5.76 28.32 0.61
CA THR A 68 4.38 28.41 0.06
C THR A 68 3.86 29.84 0.05
N ALA A 69 4.45 30.73 0.86
CA ALA A 69 4.17 32.17 0.82
C ALA A 69 4.76 32.89 -0.41
N LEU A 70 5.82 32.33 -1.03
CA LEU A 70 6.49 32.92 -2.19
C LEU A 70 5.81 32.57 -3.54
N ASP A 71 4.91 31.59 -3.57
CA ASP A 71 4.14 31.21 -4.78
C ASP A 71 3.04 32.24 -5.11
N GLY A 72 2.97 33.34 -4.34
CA GLY A 72 2.10 34.50 -4.55
C GLY A 72 2.82 35.77 -5.00
N GLU A 73 4.14 35.76 -5.21
CA GLU A 73 4.79 36.89 -5.87
C GLU A 73 4.56 36.80 -7.39
N ASP A 74 3.62 37.62 -7.83
CA ASP A 74 3.30 37.88 -9.24
C ASP A 74 4.62 38.05 -10.01
N PHE A 75 4.93 37.11 -10.91
CA PHE A 75 6.06 37.23 -11.82
C PHE A 75 5.81 38.43 -12.74
N HIS A 76 6.19 39.63 -12.29
CA HIS A 76 6.21 40.82 -13.12
C HIS A 76 7.40 40.72 -14.08
N ALA A 77 7.09 40.35 -15.32
CA ALA A 77 7.98 40.40 -16.48
C ALA A 77 8.20 41.83 -17.00
#